data_AF-A0A539DCW5-F1
#
_entry.id   AF-A0A539DCW5-F1
#
_cell.length_a   1.000
_cell.length_b   1.000
_cell.length_c   1.000
_cell.angle_alpha   90.00
_cell.angle_beta   90.00
_cell.angle_gamma   90.00
#
_symmetry.space_group_name_H-M   'P 1'
#
loop_
_entity.id
_entity.type
_entity.pdbx_description
1 polymer ?
#
loop_
_entity_poly.entity_id
_entity_poly.type
_entity_poly.pdbx_seq_one_letter_code
_entity_poly.pdbx_strand_id
1 'polypeptide(L)'
;ATVRLPGMSIETRGDKASVRIGGFHIDADDSDGTARVSASGREGDVSINAQDDAAEIRAAASGEATRVSWMLTDNRASESGWRLVGYEARGPVGGPLVVATVRSRDRNRERAFEDARDLVALNAGE
;
A
#
# COMPACT_ATOMS: atom_id res chain seq x y z
N ALA A 1 14.28 -4.42 -23.48
CA ALA A 1 15.67 -4.55 -22.98
C ALA A 1 15.69 -5.46 -21.76
N THR A 2 16.83 -6.05 -21.40
CA THR A 2 16.93 -6.94 -20.23
C THR A 2 18.22 -6.67 -19.46
N VAL A 3 18.10 -6.52 -18.14
CA VAL A 3 19.23 -6.36 -17.21
C VAL A 3 19.13 -7.45 -16.14
N ARG A 4 20.25 -8.10 -15.81
CA ARG A 4 20.32 -9.13 -14.77
C ARG A 4 21.52 -8.86 -13.87
N LEU A 5 21.25 -8.73 -12.58
CA LEU A 5 22.22 -8.57 -11.50
C LEU A 5 21.84 -9.55 -10.37
N PRO A 6 22.77 -9.93 -9.49
CA PRO A 6 22.41 -10.72 -8.31
C PRO A 6 21.30 -10.03 -7.51
N GLY A 7 20.19 -10.72 -7.28
CA GLY A 7 19.04 -10.19 -6.54
C GLY A 7 18.17 -9.15 -7.27
N MET A 8 18.48 -8.84 -8.53
CA MET A 8 17.73 -7.88 -9.35
C MET A 8 17.60 -8.32 -10.82
N SER A 9 16.40 -8.25 -11.37
CA SER A 9 16.19 -8.40 -12.81
C SER A 9 15.21 -7.38 -13.34
N ILE A 10 15.52 -6.79 -14.50
CA ILE A 10 14.67 -5.83 -15.18
C ILE A 10 14.43 -6.35 -16.60
N GLU A 11 13.17 -6.35 -17.01
CA GLU A 11 12.75 -6.69 -18.36
C GLU A 11 11.80 -5.62 -18.88
N THR A 12 12.06 -5.12 -20.10
CA THR A 12 11.21 -4.16 -20.78
C THR A 12 10.82 -4.66 -22.16
N ARG A 13 9.53 -4.55 -22.51
CA ARG A 13 8.95 -4.97 -23.80
C ARG A 13 7.88 -3.96 -24.23
N GLY A 14 8.22 -3.10 -25.20
CA GLY A 14 7.35 -2.00 -25.61
C GLY A 14 7.06 -1.10 -24.42
N ASP A 15 5.77 -0.92 -24.14
CA ASP A 15 5.23 -0.06 -23.07
C ASP A 15 5.21 -0.76 -21.69
N LYS A 16 5.66 -2.02 -21.62
CA LYS A 16 5.65 -2.83 -20.40
C LYS A 16 7.03 -2.94 -19.78
N ALA A 17 7.11 -2.85 -18.47
CA ALA A 17 8.30 -3.11 -17.68
C ALA A 17 8.00 -4.03 -16.50
N SER A 18 8.87 -5.01 -16.24
CA SER A 18 8.83 -5.89 -15.07
C SER A 18 10.17 -5.78 -14.35
N VAL A 19 10.14 -5.40 -13.07
CA VAL A 19 11.29 -5.35 -12.18
C VAL A 19 11.10 -6.34 -11.05
N ARG A 20 12.13 -7.12 -10.76
CA ARG A 20 12.21 -7.95 -9.56
C ARG A 20 13.42 -7.53 -8.77
N ILE A 21 13.23 -7.19 -7.50
CA ILE A 21 14.31 -6.75 -6.61
C ILE A 21 14.00 -7.18 -5.18
N GLY A 22 14.88 -7.96 -4.55
CA GLY A 22 14.81 -8.22 -3.11
C GLY A 22 13.43 -8.66 -2.58
N GLY A 23 12.71 -9.54 -3.30
CA GLY A 23 11.38 -10.01 -2.92
C GLY A 23 10.21 -9.13 -3.39
N PHE A 24 10.49 -7.94 -3.93
CA PHE A 24 9.52 -7.09 -4.60
C PHE A 24 9.41 -7.45 -6.08
N HIS A 25 8.19 -7.40 -6.61
CA HIS A 25 7.86 -7.48 -8.02
C HIS A 25 7.08 -6.22 -8.39
N ILE A 26 7.59 -5.47 -9.37
CA ILE A 26 6.97 -4.28 -9.93
C ILE A 26 6.65 -4.56 -11.40
N ASP A 27 5.38 -4.40 -11.78
CA ASP A 27 4.92 -4.45 -13.17
C ASP A 27 4.35 -3.09 -13.54
N ALA A 28 4.86 -2.46 -14.60
CA ALA A 28 4.34 -1.23 -15.15
C ALA A 28 3.88 -1.45 -16.59
N ASP A 29 2.74 -0.83 -16.94
CA ASP A 29 2.15 -0.86 -18.27
C ASP A 29 1.68 0.56 -18.61
N ASP A 30 2.47 1.25 -19.44
CA ASP A 30 2.20 2.64 -19.82
C ASP A 30 0.98 2.74 -20.76
N SER A 31 0.68 1.68 -21.53
CA SER A 31 -0.50 1.66 -22.43
C SER A 31 -1.82 1.83 -21.65
N ASP A 32 -1.87 1.35 -20.41
CA ASP A 32 -3.03 1.42 -19.53
C ASP A 32 -2.83 2.39 -18.33
N GLY A 33 -1.69 3.10 -18.27
CA GLY A 33 -1.35 3.99 -17.17
C GLY A 33 -1.25 3.30 -15.80
N THR A 34 -0.86 2.02 -15.77
CA THR A 34 -0.87 1.21 -14.54
C THR A 34 0.52 0.86 -14.03
N ALA A 35 0.64 0.78 -12.70
CA ALA A 35 1.79 0.20 -12.03
C ALA A 35 1.33 -0.66 -10.85
N ARG A 36 1.80 -1.89 -10.77
CA ARG A 36 1.54 -2.81 -9.66
C ARG A 36 2.84 -3.14 -8.96
N VAL A 37 2.85 -3.01 -7.65
CA VAL A 37 3.94 -3.48 -6.79
C VAL A 37 3.38 -4.55 -5.88
N SER A 38 4.06 -5.69 -5.80
CA SER A 38 3.73 -6.72 -4.82
C SER A 38 5.00 -7.22 -4.14
N ALA A 39 4.86 -7.54 -2.86
CA ALA A 39 5.86 -8.25 -2.09
C ALA A 39 5.13 -9.19 -1.14
N SER A 40 5.60 -10.43 -1.06
CA SER A 40 5.07 -11.44 -0.16
C SER A 40 6.24 -12.11 0.53
N GLY A 41 6.19 -12.22 1.85
CA GLY A 41 7.27 -12.79 2.64
C GLY A 41 6.78 -13.32 3.98
N ARG A 42 7.74 -13.80 4.80
CA ARG A 42 7.43 -14.32 6.13
C ARG A 42 6.85 -13.26 7.07
N GLU A 43 7.18 -11.99 6.84
CA GLU A 43 6.74 -10.87 7.68
C GLU A 43 5.38 -10.30 7.24
N GLY A 44 4.91 -10.63 6.03
CA GLY A 44 3.65 -10.12 5.52
C GLY A 44 3.58 -9.97 4.01
N ASP A 45 2.46 -9.43 3.57
CA ASP A 45 2.14 -9.13 2.20
C ASP A 45 1.91 -7.63 2.02
N VAL A 46 2.44 -7.09 0.92
CA VAL A 46 2.22 -5.71 0.47
C VAL A 46 1.78 -5.76 -0.98
N SER A 47 0.71 -5.04 -1.30
CA SER A 47 0.24 -4.82 -2.67
C SER A 47 -0.07 -3.34 -2.87
N ILE A 48 0.46 -2.78 -3.94
CA ILE A 48 0.17 -1.42 -4.40
C ILE A 48 -0.34 -1.55 -5.83
N ASN A 49 -1.54 -1.02 -6.10
CA ASN A 49 -2.11 -0.93 -7.43
C ASN A 49 -2.33 0.55 -7.74
N ALA A 50 -1.48 1.11 -8.59
CA ALA A 50 -1.62 2.46 -9.11
C ALA A 50 -2.21 2.43 -10.52
N GLN A 51 -3.15 3.33 -10.77
CA GLN A 51 -3.76 3.56 -12.07
C GLN A 51 -4.11 5.04 -12.20
N ASP A 52 -3.57 5.70 -13.23
CA ASP A 52 -3.75 7.13 -13.47
C ASP A 52 -3.41 7.98 -12.23
N ASP A 53 -4.41 8.68 -11.68
CA ASP A 53 -4.33 9.57 -10.53
C ASP A 53 -4.63 8.88 -9.18
N ALA A 54 -4.81 7.56 -9.19
CA ALA A 54 -5.22 6.80 -8.01
C ALA A 54 -4.24 5.69 -7.66
N ALA A 55 -4.14 5.39 -6.37
CA ALA A 55 -3.40 4.25 -5.87
C ALA A 55 -4.13 3.58 -4.71
N GLU A 56 -4.30 2.26 -4.80
CA GLU A 56 -4.70 1.38 -3.71
C GLU A 56 -3.45 0.74 -3.10
N ILE A 57 -3.32 0.82 -1.78
CA ILE A 57 -2.24 0.22 -1.00
C ILE A 57 -2.87 -0.72 0.01
N ARG A 58 -2.34 -1.94 0.08
CA ARG A 58 -2.72 -2.96 1.03
C ARG A 58 -1.46 -3.51 1.67
N ALA A 59 -1.42 -3.53 3.00
CA ALA A 59 -0.35 -4.18 3.74
C ALA A 59 -0.96 -5.04 4.83
N ALA A 60 -0.52 -6.29 4.95
CA ALA A 60 -0.92 -7.19 6.01
C ALA A 60 0.34 -7.83 6.59
N ALA A 61 0.57 -7.68 7.89
CA ALA A 61 1.64 -8.40 8.54
C ALA A 61 1.21 -9.86 8.76
N SER A 62 2.16 -10.76 8.57
CA SER A 62 2.04 -12.16 8.95
C SER A 62 2.30 -12.32 10.45
N GLY A 63 1.65 -13.30 11.07
CA GLY A 63 1.83 -13.62 12.48
C GLY A 63 0.51 -13.79 13.22
N GLU A 64 0.61 -14.04 14.52
CA GLU A 64 -0.57 -14.28 15.36
C GLU A 64 -1.30 -12.97 15.73
N ALA A 65 -0.58 -11.84 15.77
CA ALA A 65 -1.16 -10.53 16.00
C ALA A 65 -1.65 -9.92 14.68
N THR A 66 -2.86 -9.36 14.67
CA THR A 66 -3.41 -8.67 13.51
C THR A 66 -2.69 -7.34 13.30
N ARG A 67 -2.16 -7.10 12.10
CA ARG A 67 -1.76 -5.76 11.62
C ARG A 67 -2.12 -5.66 10.14
N VAL A 68 -3.11 -4.83 9.80
CA VAL A 68 -3.56 -4.66 8.43
C VAL A 68 -3.80 -3.19 8.15
N SER A 69 -3.34 -2.75 6.99
CA SER A 69 -3.47 -1.40 6.48
C SER A 69 -4.10 -1.46 5.09
N TRP A 70 -5.10 -0.60 4.84
CA TRP A 70 -5.66 -0.38 3.52
C TRP A 70 -5.80 1.11 3.28
N MET A 71 -5.38 1.58 2.11
CA MET A 71 -5.46 2.97 1.73
C MET A 71 -5.81 3.09 0.26
N LEU A 72 -6.76 3.95 -0.07
CA LEU A 72 -7.05 4.40 -1.42
C LEU A 72 -6.81 5.90 -1.49
N THR A 73 -5.93 6.30 -2.40
CA THR A 73 -5.67 7.69 -2.73
C THR A 73 -6.20 7.98 -4.13
N ASP A 74 -6.73 9.19 -4.32
CA ASP A 74 -7.20 9.68 -5.60
C ASP A 74 -6.91 11.17 -5.70
N ASN A 75 -6.24 11.59 -6.77
CA ASN A 75 -5.87 12.98 -7.01
C ASN A 75 -6.80 13.69 -8.00
N ARG A 76 -7.81 13.00 -8.56
CA ARG A 76 -8.77 13.61 -9.49
C ARG A 76 -9.49 14.76 -8.81
N ALA A 77 -9.58 15.88 -9.54
CA ALA A 77 -10.21 17.08 -9.04
C ALA A 77 -11.72 16.86 -8.87
N SER A 78 -12.17 16.68 -7.62
CA SER A 78 -13.57 16.73 -7.24
C SER A 78 -13.76 17.65 -6.04
N GLU A 79 -14.82 18.46 -6.07
CA GLU A 79 -15.21 19.35 -4.97
C GLU A 79 -15.82 18.58 -3.79
N SER A 80 -16.41 17.41 -4.04
CA SER A 80 -17.11 16.60 -3.04
C SER A 80 -16.45 15.24 -2.75
N GLY A 81 -15.50 14.82 -3.60
CA GLY A 81 -14.83 13.53 -3.52
C GLY A 81 -13.82 13.43 -2.37
N TRP A 82 -13.73 12.24 -1.78
CA TRP A 82 -12.64 11.89 -0.88
C TRP A 82 -11.37 11.65 -1.70
N ARG A 83 -10.26 12.28 -1.29
CA ARG A 83 -8.93 12.11 -1.90
C ARG A 83 -8.09 11.04 -1.23
N LEU A 84 -8.48 10.69 0.00
CA LEU A 84 -7.92 9.62 0.81
C LEU A 84 -9.07 8.94 1.53
N VAL A 85 -9.13 7.62 1.46
CA VAL A 85 -9.87 6.78 2.40
C VAL A 85 -9.00 5.61 2.80
N GLY A 86 -9.10 5.16 4.04
CA GLY A 86 -8.27 4.07 4.51
C GLY A 86 -8.68 3.56 5.88
N TYR A 87 -8.07 2.45 6.27
CA TYR A 87 -8.10 1.99 7.65
C TYR A 87 -6.75 1.42 8.07
N GLU A 88 -6.48 1.53 9.36
CA GLU A 88 -5.43 0.78 10.05
C GLU A 88 -6.12 -0.08 11.11
N ALA A 89 -5.74 -1.35 11.18
CA ALA A 89 -6.24 -2.29 12.18
C ALA A 89 -5.06 -2.99 12.87
N ARG A 90 -5.06 -2.99 14.21
CA ARG A 90 -4.12 -3.79 15.02
C ARG A 90 -4.81 -4.48 16.19
N GLY A 91 -4.31 -5.65 16.56
CA GLY A 91 -4.69 -6.32 17.80
C GLY A 91 -3.81 -7.54 18.09
N PRO A 92 -3.62 -7.92 19.36
CA PRO A 92 -2.91 -9.15 19.73
C PRO A 92 -3.78 -10.39 19.49
N VAL A 93 -3.16 -11.58 19.53
CA VAL A 93 -3.72 -12.91 19.19
C VAL A 93 -5.06 -13.26 19.88
N GLY A 94 -5.37 -12.65 21.01
CA GLY A 94 -6.61 -12.87 21.76
C GLY A 94 -7.13 -11.64 22.50
N GLY A 95 -6.68 -10.44 22.11
CA GLY A 95 -7.14 -9.18 22.71
C GLY A 95 -8.03 -8.38 21.75
N PRO A 96 -8.42 -7.16 22.15
CA PRO A 96 -9.28 -6.33 21.33
C PRO A 96 -8.59 -5.93 20.01
N LEU A 97 -9.38 -5.89 18.94
CA LEU A 97 -8.97 -5.30 17.68
C LEU A 97 -9.27 -3.80 17.71
N VAL A 98 -8.24 -2.97 17.57
CA VAL A 98 -8.36 -1.52 17.40
C VAL A 98 -8.34 -1.21 15.91
N VAL A 99 -9.35 -0.48 15.46
CA VAL A 99 -9.48 -0.06 14.05
C VAL A 99 -9.69 1.45 14.00
N ALA A 100 -8.86 2.14 13.23
CA ALA A 100 -9.08 3.53 12.85
C ALA A 100 -9.43 3.60 11.37
N THR A 101 -10.47 4.38 11.05
CA THR A 101 -10.82 4.70 9.66
C THR A 101 -10.49 6.16 9.39
N VAL A 102 -9.86 6.43 8.25
CA VAL A 102 -9.43 7.77 7.86
C VAL A 102 -10.09 8.14 6.55
N ARG A 103 -10.57 9.37 6.47
CA ARG A 103 -11.05 9.97 5.22
C ARG A 103 -10.63 11.43 5.16
N SER A 104 -10.08 11.85 4.03
CA SER A 104 -9.66 13.25 3.83
C SER A 104 -10.08 13.75 2.45
N ARG A 105 -10.52 15.01 2.41
CA ARG A 105 -10.74 15.77 1.18
C ARG A 105 -9.55 16.65 0.81
N ASP A 106 -8.61 16.81 1.74
CA ASP A 106 -7.42 17.64 1.57
C ASP A 106 -6.34 16.91 0.74
N ARG A 107 -5.44 17.69 0.13
CA ARG A 107 -4.22 17.21 -0.53
C ARG A 107 -3.11 16.88 0.48
N ASN A 108 -3.14 17.48 1.68
CA ASN A 108 -2.14 17.28 2.73
C ASN A 108 -2.45 16.02 3.56
N ARG A 109 -2.37 14.87 2.89
CA ARG A 109 -2.98 13.58 3.26
C ARG A 109 -2.16 12.69 4.20
N GLU A 110 -0.85 12.87 4.23
CA GLU A 110 0.11 11.99 4.90
C GLU A 110 -0.08 11.98 6.43
N ARG A 111 -0.29 13.16 7.03
CA ARG A 111 -0.44 13.28 8.49
C ARG A 111 -1.65 12.54 9.06
N ALA A 112 -2.80 12.61 8.40
CA ALA A 112 -4.04 12.04 8.94
C ALA A 112 -3.99 10.50 9.04
N PHE A 113 -3.26 9.84 8.14
CA PHE A 113 -3.11 8.39 8.18
C PHE A 113 -2.02 7.96 9.17
N GLU A 114 -0.92 8.70 9.26
CA GLU A 114 0.12 8.48 10.27
C GLU A 114 -0.46 8.63 11.69
N ASP A 115 -1.22 9.70 11.95
CA ASP A 115 -1.87 9.92 13.23
C ASP A 115 -2.81 8.77 13.61
N ALA A 116 -3.58 8.25 12.64
CA ALA A 116 -4.47 7.11 12.87
C ALA A 116 -3.70 5.82 13.18
N ARG A 117 -2.55 5.63 12.54
CA ARG A 117 -1.66 4.49 12.81
C ARG A 117 -1.09 4.55 14.22
N ASP A 118 -0.64 5.72 14.64
CA ASP A 118 -0.10 5.95 15.98
C ASP A 118 -1.17 5.74 17.06
N LEU A 119 -2.40 6.23 16.81
CA LEU A 119 -3.55 5.97 17.69
C LEU A 119 -3.87 4.48 17.81
N VAL A 120 -3.88 3.75 16.69
CA VAL A 120 -4.12 2.30 16.68
C VAL A 120 -3.02 1.57 17.43
N ALA A 121 -1.75 1.91 17.22
CA ALA A 121 -0.61 1.31 17.90
C ALA A 121 -0.67 1.52 19.42
N LEU A 122 -0.95 2.76 19.85
CA LEU A 122 -1.08 3.11 21.27
C LEU A 122 -2.16 2.29 21.97
N ASN A 123 -3.32 2.11 21.33
CA ASN A 123 -4.46 1.41 21.94
C ASN A 123 -4.36 -0.13 21.82
N ALA A 124 -3.58 -0.65 20.87
CA ALA A 124 -3.34 -2.08 20.72
C ALA A 124 -2.30 -2.64 21.70
N GLY A 125 -1.52 -1.77 22.36
CA GLY A 125 -0.62 -2.12 23.46
C GLY A 125 0.76 -2.62 23.02
N GLU A 126 1.53 -1.77 22.32
CA GLU A 126 2.97 -1.96 22.09
C GLU A 126 3.83 -0.90 22.77
#